data_AF-A0AAQ3XBJ1-F1
#
_entry.id   AF-A0AAQ3XBJ1-F1
#
_cell.length_a   1.000
_cell.length_b   1.000
_cell.length_c   1.000
_cell.angle_alpha   90.00
_cell.angle_beta   90.00
_cell.angle_gamma   90.00
#
_symmetry.space_group_name_H-M   'P 1'
#
loop_
_entity.id
_entity.type
_entity.pdbx_description
1 polymer ?
#
loop_
_entity_poly.entity_id
_entity_poly.type
_entity_poly.pdbx_seq_one_letter_code
_entity_poly.pdbx_strand_id
1 'polypeptide(L)'
;MYPSRAAHRSACRSYKRHPVSTLGFSSRAAAERNTTLWSLTEMADRKGAAARKEEVVTREYTVNLHKRLHGCTFKKKAPNAIKEIRKFVQKAMGTTDVRIDVKLNKHIWSSGIRSVPRRVRVRIARKRNDEEDAKEELYSLVTVAEIPAEGLKGLGTKVIDETD
;
A
#
# COMPACT_ATOMS: atom_id res chain seq x y z
N MET A 1 43.02 9.79 -47.58
CA MET A 1 43.20 8.90 -46.40
C MET A 1 41.89 8.17 -46.15
N TYR A 2 41.87 6.87 -46.42
CA TYR A 2 40.76 5.91 -46.18
C TYR A 2 40.71 5.49 -44.69
N PRO A 3 39.77 4.65 -44.19
CA PRO A 3 38.34 4.45 -44.55
C PRO A 3 37.41 4.07 -43.35
N SER A 4 36.14 3.80 -43.66
CA SER A 4 35.33 2.64 -43.19
C SER A 4 34.61 2.68 -41.84
N ARG A 5 33.27 2.55 -41.88
CA ARG A 5 32.62 1.26 -41.59
C ARG A 5 31.16 1.23 -42.08
N ALA A 6 30.91 0.24 -42.93
CA ALA A 6 29.63 -0.13 -43.48
C ALA A 6 28.71 -0.82 -42.45
N ALA A 7 27.40 -0.66 -42.60
CA ALA A 7 26.42 -1.60 -42.07
C ALA A 7 25.53 -2.08 -43.24
N HIS A 8 25.76 -3.31 -43.62
CA HIS A 8 25.10 -4.03 -44.70
C HIS A 8 23.66 -4.39 -44.33
N ARG A 9 22.70 -4.03 -45.20
CA ARG A 9 21.41 -4.71 -45.33
C ARG A 9 21.63 -6.04 -46.06
N SER A 10 20.93 -7.10 -45.63
CA SER A 10 20.50 -8.32 -46.38
C SER A 10 20.22 -9.43 -45.37
N ALA A 11 19.25 -10.34 -45.47
CA ALA A 11 18.21 -10.61 -46.45
C ALA A 11 17.19 -11.57 -45.80
N CYS A 12 15.97 -11.61 -46.33
CA CYS A 12 14.98 -12.66 -46.08
C CYS A 12 15.54 -14.06 -46.28
N ARG A 13 15.16 -15.01 -45.42
CA ARG A 13 15.06 -16.41 -45.83
C ARG A 13 13.84 -17.07 -45.19
N SER A 14 12.82 -17.18 -46.03
CA SER A 14 11.63 -18.02 -45.86
C SER A 14 12.05 -19.48 -45.64
N TYR A 15 11.47 -20.15 -44.64
CA TYR A 15 11.49 -21.62 -44.57
C TYR A 15 10.08 -22.16 -44.33
N LYS A 16 9.73 -23.06 -45.25
CA LYS A 16 8.44 -23.75 -45.43
C LYS A 16 8.08 -24.61 -44.22
N ARG A 17 6.79 -24.59 -43.86
CA ARG A 17 6.15 -25.63 -43.04
C ARG A 17 5.75 -26.80 -43.93
N HIS A 18 5.90 -28.04 -43.46
CA HIS A 18 5.00 -29.18 -43.75
C HIS A 18 5.07 -30.23 -42.62
N PRO A 19 4.04 -31.08 -42.47
CA PRO A 19 3.67 -31.71 -41.20
C PRO A 19 4.06 -33.19 -41.12
N VAL A 20 4.11 -33.74 -39.91
CA VAL A 20 3.98 -35.19 -39.67
C VAL A 20 3.11 -35.44 -38.45
N SER A 21 2.07 -36.22 -38.68
CA SER A 21 1.12 -36.79 -37.73
C SER A 21 1.58 -38.19 -37.27
N THR A 22 1.19 -38.56 -36.05
CA THR A 22 0.84 -39.92 -35.51
C THR A 22 0.81 -39.78 -33.97
N LEU A 23 -0.35 -39.70 -33.31
CA LEU A 23 -1.16 -40.81 -32.72
C LEU A 23 -0.28 -41.81 -31.92
N GLY A 24 -0.44 -42.13 -30.63
CA GLY A 24 -1.45 -41.91 -29.59
C GLY A 24 -1.12 -42.80 -28.36
N PHE A 25 -2.00 -42.83 -27.35
CA PHE A 25 -1.97 -43.56 -26.04
C PHE A 25 -1.14 -42.91 -24.90
N SER A 26 -1.59 -42.77 -23.65
CA SER A 26 -2.82 -43.14 -22.94
C SER A 26 -2.84 -42.46 -21.56
N SER A 27 -4.05 -42.13 -21.08
CA SER A 27 -4.48 -42.09 -19.67
C SER A 27 -3.73 -41.20 -18.66
N ARG A 28 -4.35 -40.08 -18.29
CA ARG A 28 -4.85 -39.87 -16.92
C ARG A 28 -5.77 -38.65 -16.87
N ALA A 29 -7.07 -38.92 -16.75
CA ALA A 29 -8.01 -37.97 -16.17
C ALA A 29 -7.58 -37.69 -14.72
N ALA A 30 -7.43 -36.41 -14.37
CA ALA A 30 -7.67 -35.82 -13.04
C ALA A 30 -6.86 -34.52 -12.85
N ALA A 31 -7.46 -33.37 -13.14
CA ALA A 31 -7.16 -32.11 -12.44
C ALA A 31 -8.19 -31.00 -12.74
N GLU A 32 -9.47 -31.34 -12.90
CA GLU A 32 -10.56 -30.35 -12.84
C GLU A 32 -11.23 -30.40 -11.47
N ARG A 33 -10.47 -30.17 -10.40
CA ARG A 33 -11.02 -29.93 -9.06
C ARG A 33 -10.10 -28.98 -8.32
N ASN A 34 -10.61 -27.78 -8.01
CA ASN A 34 -10.08 -26.75 -7.08
C ASN A 34 -9.68 -25.38 -7.65
N THR A 35 -10.39 -24.87 -8.66
CA THR A 35 -10.41 -23.40 -8.90
C THR A 35 -11.59 -22.71 -8.20
N THR A 36 -12.67 -23.43 -7.89
CA THR A 36 -13.89 -22.84 -7.30
C THR A 36 -13.85 -22.68 -5.78
N LEU A 37 -13.06 -23.50 -5.07
CA LEU A 37 -12.89 -23.39 -3.61
C LEU A 37 -12.01 -22.20 -3.19
N TRP A 38 -11.13 -21.71 -4.07
CA TRP A 38 -10.37 -20.48 -3.80
C TRP A 38 -11.25 -19.24 -3.98
N SER A 39 -12.13 -19.22 -5.00
CA SER A 39 -13.04 -18.11 -5.28
C SER A 39 -14.13 -17.89 -4.23
N LEU A 40 -14.65 -18.95 -3.60
CA LEU A 40 -15.63 -18.83 -2.51
C LEU A 40 -15.02 -18.26 -1.23
N THR A 41 -13.76 -18.60 -0.93
CA THR A 41 -13.02 -18.10 0.24
C THR A 41 -12.73 -16.60 0.10
N GLU A 42 -12.39 -16.13 -1.12
CA GLU A 42 -12.08 -14.72 -1.41
C GLU A 42 -13.31 -13.80 -1.44
N MET A 43 -14.50 -14.36 -1.65
CA MET A 43 -15.77 -13.63 -1.58
C MET A 43 -16.25 -13.45 -0.13
N ALA A 44 -15.98 -14.41 0.77
CA ALA A 44 -16.36 -14.35 2.18
C ALA A 44 -15.54 -13.29 2.96
N ASP A 45 -14.22 -13.23 2.76
CA ASP A 45 -13.35 -12.22 3.38
C ASP A 45 -13.74 -10.79 3.01
N ARG A 46 -14.12 -10.59 1.75
CA ARG A 46 -14.55 -9.27 1.22
C ARG A 46 -15.85 -8.79 1.85
N LYS A 47 -16.78 -9.71 2.14
CA LYS A 47 -18.09 -9.41 2.75
C LYS A 47 -17.93 -9.02 4.23
N GLY A 48 -17.03 -9.68 4.97
CA GLY A 48 -16.69 -9.31 6.35
C GLY A 48 -15.92 -7.99 6.48
N ALA A 49 -15.12 -7.62 5.48
CA ALA A 49 -14.36 -6.37 5.47
C ALA A 49 -15.21 -5.11 5.25
N ALA A 50 -16.39 -5.23 4.63
CA ALA A 50 -17.30 -4.11 4.40
C ALA A 50 -18.05 -3.72 5.69
N ALA A 51 -18.51 -4.68 6.48
CA ALA A 51 -19.27 -4.44 7.71
C ALA A 51 -18.45 -3.74 8.81
N ARG A 52 -17.13 -3.94 8.88
CA ARG A 52 -16.24 -3.28 9.87
C ARG A 52 -15.94 -1.80 9.57
N LYS A 53 -16.47 -1.23 8.50
CA LYS A 53 -16.12 0.14 8.05
C LYS A 53 -16.92 1.24 8.75
N GLU A 54 -18.02 0.91 9.40
CA GLU A 54 -18.92 1.90 10.03
C GLU A 54 -18.54 2.26 11.47
N GLU A 55 -17.77 1.40 12.14
CA GLU A 55 -17.50 1.55 13.57
C GLU A 55 -16.43 2.62 13.87
N VAL A 56 -16.56 3.33 14.99
CA VAL A 56 -15.50 4.20 15.51
C VAL A 56 -14.37 3.29 16.00
N VAL A 57 -13.16 3.45 15.45
CA VAL A 57 -12.03 2.58 15.81
C VAL A 57 -10.76 3.42 15.95
N THR A 58 -10.03 3.18 17.02
CA THR A 58 -8.68 3.72 17.23
C THR A 58 -7.65 2.62 17.00
N ARG A 59 -6.64 2.88 16.17
CA ARG A 59 -5.57 1.92 15.89
C ARG A 59 -4.22 2.61 15.86
N GLU A 60 -3.21 1.91 16.36
CA GLU A 60 -1.82 2.30 16.21
C GLU A 60 -1.12 1.52 15.12
N TYR A 61 -0.50 2.27 14.21
CA TYR A 61 0.26 1.73 13.10
C TYR A 61 1.71 2.20 13.13
N THR A 62 2.62 1.36 12.65
CA THR A 62 3.98 1.78 12.32
C THR A 62 4.05 2.10 10.83
N VAL A 63 4.16 3.37 10.47
CA VAL A 63 4.33 3.80 9.07
C VAL A 63 5.80 3.74 8.70
N ASN A 64 6.14 2.96 7.67
CA ASN A 64 7.49 2.92 7.10
C ASN A 64 7.64 4.01 6.02
N LEU A 65 8.19 5.16 6.42
CA LEU A 65 8.43 6.28 5.52
C LEU A 65 9.65 6.07 4.62
N HIS A 66 10.64 5.29 5.06
CA HIS A 66 11.84 5.00 4.28
C HIS A 66 11.52 4.36 2.93
N LYS A 67 10.63 3.36 2.92
CA LYS A 67 10.21 2.69 1.67
C LYS A 67 9.33 3.59 0.80
N ARG A 68 8.42 4.36 1.42
CA ARG A 68 7.47 5.24 0.71
C ARG A 68 8.15 6.45 0.06
N LEU A 69 9.25 6.93 0.66
CA LEU A 69 10.00 8.09 0.20
C LEU A 69 11.26 7.69 -0.58
N HIS A 70 11.37 6.44 -1.00
CA HIS A 70 12.49 6.00 -1.83
C HIS A 70 12.42 6.69 -3.20
N GLY A 71 13.55 7.21 -3.69
CA GLY A 71 13.63 7.89 -4.99
C GLY A 71 13.03 9.31 -5.06
N CYS A 72 12.54 9.87 -3.95
CA CYS A 72 12.06 11.27 -3.98
C CYS A 72 13.20 12.29 -3.83
N THR A 73 13.06 13.44 -4.47
CA THR A 73 14.01 14.55 -4.34
C THR A 73 14.05 15.07 -2.89
N PHE A 74 15.24 15.31 -2.36
CA PHE A 74 15.42 15.74 -0.96
C PHE A 74 14.62 17.00 -0.59
N LYS A 75 14.52 17.98 -1.50
CA LYS A 75 13.73 19.21 -1.30
C LYS A 75 12.22 18.96 -1.15
N LYS A 76 11.72 17.78 -1.49
CA LYS A 76 10.29 17.44 -1.43
C LYS A 76 10.01 16.28 -0.46
N LYS A 77 11.00 15.84 0.32
CA LYS A 77 10.90 14.61 1.10
C LYS A 77 9.93 14.73 2.28
N ALA A 78 10.07 15.75 3.12
CA ALA A 78 9.10 16.04 4.20
C ALA A 78 7.66 16.30 3.71
N PRO A 79 7.40 17.16 2.71
CA PRO A 79 6.03 17.36 2.22
C PRO A 79 5.46 16.09 1.57
N ASN A 80 6.29 15.29 0.87
CA ASN A 80 5.84 14.00 0.36
C ASN A 80 5.56 12.99 1.50
N ALA A 81 6.30 13.04 2.61
CA ALA A 81 6.06 12.18 3.78
C ALA A 81 4.64 12.37 4.32
N ILE A 82 4.21 13.63 4.46
CA ILE A 82 2.86 13.97 4.91
C ILE A 82 1.81 13.45 3.94
N LYS A 83 2.02 13.62 2.63
CA LYS A 83 1.13 13.09 1.59
C LYS A 83 1.03 11.57 1.65
N GLU A 84 2.15 10.88 1.86
CA GLU A 84 2.19 9.42 1.97
C GLU A 84 1.52 8.91 3.26
N ILE A 85 1.58 9.67 4.35
CA ILE A 85 0.82 9.38 5.57
C ILE A 85 -0.69 9.54 5.31
N ARG A 86 -1.12 10.62 4.65
CA ARG A 86 -2.53 10.80 4.27
C ARG A 86 -3.03 9.62 3.43
N LYS A 87 -2.31 9.26 2.38
CA LYS A 87 -2.65 8.11 1.53
C LYS A 87 -2.69 6.79 2.31
N PHE A 88 -1.79 6.62 3.28
CA PHE A 88 -1.79 5.42 4.13
C PHE A 88 -3.05 5.36 4.99
N VAL A 89 -3.43 6.48 5.62
CA VAL A 89 -4.63 6.57 6.47
C VAL A 89 -5.89 6.34 5.65
N GLN A 90 -6.01 7.00 4.49
CA GLN A 90 -7.15 6.80 3.58
C GLN A 90 -7.33 5.33 3.20
N LYS A 91 -6.23 4.61 2.91
CA LYS A 91 -6.29 3.17 2.58
C LYS A 91 -6.59 2.28 3.78
N ALA A 92 -6.08 2.63 4.97
CA ALA A 92 -6.22 1.80 6.17
C ALA A 92 -7.59 1.94 6.84
N MET A 93 -8.13 3.16 6.88
CA MET A 93 -9.41 3.49 7.54
C MET A 93 -10.58 3.65 6.57
N GLY A 94 -10.31 3.88 5.29
CA GLY A 94 -11.35 4.04 4.26
C GLY A 94 -12.08 5.38 4.30
N THR A 95 -11.57 6.39 5.02
CA THR A 95 -12.13 7.76 5.04
C THR A 95 -11.40 8.64 4.03
N THR A 96 -12.08 9.63 3.42
CA THR A 96 -11.38 10.58 2.54
C THR A 96 -10.89 11.81 3.32
N ASP A 97 -11.66 12.26 4.32
CA ASP A 97 -11.21 13.29 5.27
C ASP A 97 -10.17 12.73 6.25
N VAL A 98 -8.98 13.32 6.21
CA VAL A 98 -7.84 12.96 7.06
C VAL A 98 -7.20 14.22 7.63
N ARG A 99 -7.32 14.36 8.95
CA ARG A 99 -6.81 15.48 9.72
C ARG A 99 -5.52 15.07 10.42
N ILE A 100 -4.42 15.70 10.03
CA ILE A 100 -3.09 15.45 10.62
C ILE A 100 -2.90 16.42 11.77
N ASP A 101 -2.63 15.89 12.95
CA ASP A 101 -2.36 16.71 14.13
C ASP A 101 -1.04 17.49 14.00
N VAL A 102 -0.99 18.64 14.68
CA VAL A 102 0.16 19.54 14.69
C VAL A 102 1.39 18.86 15.28
N LYS A 103 1.24 17.98 16.29
CA LYS A 103 2.37 17.26 16.89
C LYS A 103 3.01 16.31 15.88
N LEU A 104 2.21 15.62 15.08
CA LEU A 104 2.71 14.73 14.03
C LEU A 104 3.41 15.52 12.92
N ASN A 105 2.83 16.66 12.53
CA ASN A 105 3.48 17.55 11.58
C ASN A 105 4.85 18.03 12.10
N LYS A 106 4.92 18.52 13.34
CA LYS A 106 6.18 18.93 13.97
C LYS A 106 7.19 17.79 14.03
N HIS A 107 6.76 16.57 14.38
CA HIS A 107 7.66 15.42 14.44
C HIS A 107 8.29 15.09 13.07
N ILE A 108 7.50 15.14 12.00
CA ILE A 108 7.98 14.90 10.63
C ILE A 108 8.97 15.98 10.18
N TRP A 109 8.72 17.24 10.56
CA TRP A 109 9.55 18.39 10.19
C TRP A 109 10.71 18.67 11.15
N SER A 110 10.80 17.98 12.28
CA SER A 110 11.80 18.22 13.35
C SER A 110 13.25 18.17 12.86
N SER A 111 13.55 17.26 11.94
CA SER A 111 14.89 17.04 11.36
C SER A 111 15.10 17.79 10.02
N GLY A 112 14.16 18.68 9.66
CA GLY A 112 14.18 19.47 8.44
C GLY A 112 13.66 18.75 7.20
N ILE A 113 13.79 19.40 6.04
CA ILE A 113 13.14 18.95 4.79
C ILE A 113 13.73 17.68 4.19
N ARG A 114 15.05 17.47 4.36
CA ARG A 114 15.81 16.36 3.77
C ARG A 114 15.81 15.10 4.64
N SER A 115 15.73 15.27 5.96
CA SER A 115 15.85 14.18 6.92
C SER A 115 14.50 13.93 7.56
N VAL A 116 13.76 12.98 7.01
CA VAL A 116 12.47 12.54 7.57
C VAL A 116 12.73 11.28 8.42
N PRO A 117 12.07 11.12 9.58
CA PRO A 117 12.15 9.88 10.36
C PRO A 117 11.90 8.64 9.50
N ARG A 118 12.72 7.59 9.66
CA ARG A 118 12.61 6.39 8.81
C ARG A 118 11.29 5.66 9.01
N ARG A 119 10.80 5.62 10.24
CA ARG A 119 9.54 5.00 10.66
C ARG A 119 8.89 5.92 11.69
N VAL A 120 7.57 6.01 11.67
CA VAL A 120 6.79 6.79 12.63
C VAL A 120 5.67 5.91 13.18
N ARG A 121 5.50 5.90 14.49
CA ARG A 121 4.35 5.27 15.14
C ARG A 121 3.23 6.30 15.22
N VAL A 122 2.08 5.95 14.67
CA VAL A 122 0.96 6.86 14.49
C VAL A 122 -0.28 6.22 15.08
N ARG A 123 -1.00 6.97 15.91
CA ARG A 123 -2.34 6.61 16.35
C ARG A 123 -3.34 7.27 15.41
N ILE A 124 -4.24 6.46 14.86
CA ILE A 124 -5.28 6.91 13.95
C ILE A 124 -6.60 6.60 14.64
N ALA A 125 -7.36 7.64 14.94
CA ALA A 125 -8.71 7.54 15.50
C ALA A 125 -9.72 7.93 14.41
N ARG A 126 -10.61 7.01 14.05
CA ARG A 126 -11.74 7.31 13.16
C ARG A 126 -12.90 7.76 14.02
N LYS A 127 -13.29 9.03 13.94
CA LYS A 127 -14.36 9.64 14.74
C LYS A 127 -15.54 10.05 13.86
N ARG A 128 -16.73 10.08 14.46
CA ARG A 128 -17.90 10.70 13.81
C ARG A 128 -17.73 12.20 13.80
N ASN A 129 -18.18 12.83 12.72
CA ASN A 129 -18.19 14.26 12.59
C ASN A 129 -19.49 14.82 13.17
N ASP A 130 -19.39 15.86 13.98
CA ASP A 130 -20.53 16.48 14.66
C ASP A 130 -21.04 17.72 13.89
N GLU A 131 -20.36 18.13 12.82
CA GLU A 131 -20.71 19.31 12.01
C GLU A 131 -21.78 18.98 10.97
N GLU A 132 -22.90 19.69 10.99
CA GLU A 132 -24.10 19.42 10.16
C GLU A 132 -23.86 19.58 8.64
N ASP A 133 -22.90 20.43 8.24
CA ASP A 133 -22.56 20.72 6.83
C ASP A 133 -21.48 19.79 6.24
N ALA A 134 -21.11 18.73 6.94
CA ALA A 134 -20.00 17.88 6.51
C ALA A 134 -20.36 16.96 5.34
N LYS A 135 -19.47 16.91 4.33
CA LYS A 135 -19.60 16.00 3.17
C LYS A 135 -19.42 14.53 3.52
N GLU A 136 -18.74 14.22 4.63
CA GLU A 136 -18.51 12.85 5.11
C GLU A 136 -18.85 12.75 6.60
N GLU A 137 -19.47 11.63 6.98
CA GLU A 137 -19.88 11.33 8.35
C GLU A 137 -18.71 10.98 9.27
N LEU A 138 -17.62 10.45 8.71
CA LEU A 138 -16.46 9.95 9.45
C LEU A 138 -15.19 10.67 9.01
N TYR A 139 -14.39 11.13 9.97
CA TYR A 139 -13.05 11.66 9.72
C TYR A 139 -12.00 10.86 10.48
N SER A 140 -10.78 10.82 9.94
CA SER A 140 -9.63 10.22 10.63
C SER A 140 -8.74 11.30 11.23
N LEU A 141 -8.60 11.32 12.56
CA LEU A 141 -7.61 12.12 13.27
C LEU A 141 -6.32 11.32 13.47
N VAL A 142 -5.20 11.94 13.09
CA VAL A 142 -3.89 11.27 13.06
C VAL A 142 -2.94 11.96 14.04
N THR A 143 -2.57 11.27 15.11
CA THR A 143 -1.68 11.77 16.16
C THR A 143 -0.39 10.94 16.25
N VAL A 144 0.65 11.51 16.86
CA VAL A 144 1.87 10.76 17.20
C VAL A 144 1.54 9.81 18.35
N ALA A 145 1.87 8.54 18.19
CA ALA A 145 1.79 7.57 19.28
C ALA A 145 3.11 7.53 20.05
N GLU A 146 3.02 7.18 21.33
CA GLU A 146 4.20 7.01 22.17
C GLU A 146 5.03 5.82 21.69
N ILE A 147 6.33 6.04 21.53
CA ILE A 147 7.26 5.00 21.13
C ILE A 147 7.68 4.29 22.41
N PRO A 148 7.38 3.00 22.60
CA PRO A 148 7.86 2.27 23.77
C PRO A 148 9.39 2.23 23.77
N ALA A 149 10.00 2.20 24.96
CA ALA A 149 11.45 2.25 25.14
C ALA A 149 12.20 1.12 24.40
N GLU A 150 11.53 0.01 24.13
CA GLU A 150 12.04 -1.16 23.40
C GLU A 150 12.19 -0.92 21.87
N GLY A 151 11.71 0.22 21.37
CA GLY A 151 11.86 0.65 19.98
C GLY A 151 10.76 0.18 19.01
N LEU A 152 10.94 0.48 17.72
CA LEU A 152 9.92 0.30 16.66
C LEU A 152 9.98 -1.06 15.94
N LYS A 153 10.81 -2.00 16.42
CA LYS A 153 11.00 -3.31 15.79
C LYS A 153 9.90 -4.26 16.29
N GLY A 154 9.29 -5.04 15.40
CA GLY A 154 8.24 -5.99 15.77
C GLY A 154 6.86 -5.40 16.11
N LEU A 155 6.73 -4.08 16.29
CA LEU A 155 5.43 -3.45 16.55
C LEU A 155 4.54 -3.42 15.29
N GLY A 156 3.64 -4.41 15.22
CA GLY A 156 2.55 -4.48 14.25
C GLY A 156 1.39 -3.53 14.56
N THR A 157 0.27 -3.70 13.87
CA THR A 157 -0.95 -2.93 14.13
C THR A 157 -1.51 -3.31 15.50
N LYS A 158 -1.82 -2.32 16.34
CA LYS A 158 -2.54 -2.53 17.60
C LYS A 158 -3.89 -1.82 17.50
N VAL A 159 -4.98 -2.50 17.80
CA VAL A 159 -6.29 -1.87 17.99
C VAL A 159 -6.35 -1.39 19.43
N ILE A 160 -6.83 -0.17 19.64
CA ILE A 160 -6.99 0.43 20.97
C ILE A 160 -8.47 0.67 21.15
N ASP A 161 -9.01 0.10 22.20
CA ASP A 161 -10.35 0.37 22.68
C ASP A 161 -10.21 1.51 23.70
N GLU A 162 -10.88 2.65 23.48
CA GLU A 162 -10.78 3.83 24.36
C GLU A 162 -11.61 3.65 25.66
N THR A 163 -11.61 2.46 26.25
CA THR A 163 -12.49 2.06 27.37
C THR A 163 -11.83 2.14 28.76
N ASP A 164 -10.63 2.71 28.88
CA ASP A 164 -9.92 2.88 30.17
C ASP A 164 -9.41 4.31 30.38
#